data_AF-A0A1Q7LWG2-F1
#
_entry.id   AF-A0A1Q7LWG2-F1
#
_cell.length_a   1.000
_cell.length_b   1.000
_cell.length_c   1.000
_cell.angle_alpha   90.00
_cell.angle_beta   90.00
_cell.angle_gamma   90.00
#
_symmetry.space_group_name_H-M   'P 1'
#
loop_
_entity.id
_entity.type
_entity.pdbx_description
1 polymer ?
#
loop_
_entity_poly.entity_id
_entity_poly.type
_entity_poly.pdbx_seq_one_letter_code
_entity_poly.pdbx_strand_id
1 'polypeptide(L)'
;MNSRGTRRFPKKIALRGHLRDKRFNTILHQGLGKVAESLAKRLLIAERFDVKDFSFNVSSYIAGVRHAGSMSQSKREELWEDLLEERGPIFADHRVKEFVDDLIQYKKIKGDGVDLGGEIDLIARRGEEILLVEVKSANSRLIPMQIRALELARKHGIKTLILRVRLHVRFDHGELYEVNSNHDVRVVNNLLHGTLG
;
A
#
# COMPACT_ATOMS: atom_id res chain seq x y z
N MET A 1 -15.20 31.08 7.49
CA MET A 1 -16.07 30.13 6.76
C MET A 1 -15.20 29.26 5.86
N ASN A 2 -15.46 27.96 5.86
CA ASN A 2 -14.60 26.89 5.34
C ASN A 2 -14.49 26.87 3.81
N SER A 3 -13.27 26.90 3.27
CA SER A 3 -12.96 26.33 1.95
C SER A 3 -11.97 25.18 2.15
N ARG A 4 -12.48 24.01 2.54
CA ARG A 4 -11.72 22.75 2.43
C ARG A 4 -11.56 22.45 0.94
N GLY A 5 -10.50 22.97 0.33
CA GLY A 5 -10.17 22.74 -1.06
C GLY A 5 -9.94 21.25 -1.31
N THR A 6 -10.82 20.63 -2.09
CA THR A 6 -10.60 19.31 -2.68
C THR A 6 -9.43 19.43 -3.67
N ARG A 7 -8.21 19.17 -3.21
CA ARG A 7 -7.04 19.07 -4.10
C ARG A 7 -7.23 17.86 -5.03
N ARG A 8 -7.54 18.12 -6.30
CA ARG A 8 -7.52 17.12 -7.37
C ARG A 8 -6.09 16.95 -7.86
N PHE A 9 -5.58 15.72 -7.85
CA PHE A 9 -4.30 15.36 -8.44
C PHE A 9 -4.55 14.47 -9.66
N PRO A 10 -4.74 15.02 -10.87
CA PRO A 10 -4.99 14.20 -12.04
C PRO A 10 -3.69 13.52 -12.49
N LYS A 11 -3.60 12.20 -12.32
CA LYS A 11 -2.59 11.36 -12.98
C LYS A 11 -3.32 10.46 -13.96
N LYS A 12 -3.22 10.76 -15.26
CA LYS A 12 -3.82 9.94 -16.32
C LYS A 12 -2.92 8.72 -16.58
N ILE A 13 -3.46 7.53 -16.34
CA ILE A 13 -2.87 6.25 -16.74
C ILE A 13 -3.93 5.58 -17.62
N ALA A 14 -3.58 5.25 -18.87
CA ALA A 14 -4.47 4.56 -19.78
C ALA A 14 -4.28 3.04 -19.63
N LEU A 15 -5.37 2.32 -19.35
CA LEU A 15 -5.38 0.85 -19.29
C LEU A 15 -6.30 0.31 -20.39
N ARG A 16 -5.80 -0.66 -21.17
CA ARG A 16 -6.56 -1.34 -22.24
C ARG A 16 -6.96 -2.74 -21.81
N GLY A 17 -8.25 -3.09 -21.93
CA GLY A 17 -8.73 -4.46 -21.73
C GLY A 17 -10.24 -4.54 -21.48
N HIS A 18 -10.75 -5.75 -21.25
CA HIS A 18 -12.19 -5.99 -21.15
C HIS A 18 -12.62 -6.14 -19.69
N LEU A 19 -13.67 -5.43 -19.23
CA LEU A 19 -14.15 -5.49 -17.83
C LEU A 19 -14.69 -6.85 -17.40
N ARG A 20 -15.00 -7.76 -18.34
CA ARG A 20 -15.35 -9.16 -18.02
C ARG A 20 -14.12 -10.08 -17.92
N ASP A 21 -12.95 -9.60 -18.33
CA ASP A 21 -11.70 -10.33 -18.17
C ASP A 21 -11.21 -10.19 -16.71
N LYS A 22 -11.15 -11.33 -16.03
CA LYS A 22 -10.68 -11.44 -14.66
C LYS A 22 -9.24 -10.92 -14.50
N ARG A 23 -8.36 -11.13 -15.50
CA ARG A 23 -6.98 -10.64 -15.49
C ARG A 23 -6.95 -9.12 -15.61
N PHE A 24 -7.70 -8.55 -16.55
CA PHE A 24 -7.80 -7.09 -16.70
C PHE A 24 -8.34 -6.42 -15.44
N ASN A 25 -9.42 -6.96 -14.85
CA ASN A 25 -9.95 -6.45 -13.58
C ASN A 25 -8.92 -6.51 -12.46
N THR A 26 -8.12 -7.58 -12.39
CA THR A 26 -7.07 -7.72 -11.38
C THR A 26 -6.01 -6.63 -11.53
N ILE A 27 -5.52 -6.41 -12.76
CA ILE A 27 -4.54 -5.35 -13.07
C ILE A 27 -5.12 -3.97 -12.77
N LEU A 28 -6.37 -3.72 -13.16
CA LEU A 28 -7.08 -2.46 -12.88
C LEU A 28 -7.18 -2.22 -11.37
N HIS A 29 -7.60 -3.21 -10.59
CA HIS A 29 -7.70 -3.09 -9.13
C HIS A 29 -6.34 -2.85 -8.46
N GLN A 30 -5.28 -3.52 -8.92
CA GLN A 30 -3.93 -3.30 -8.43
C GLN A 30 -3.43 -1.88 -8.75
N GLY A 31 -3.65 -1.41 -9.98
CA GLY A 31 -3.32 -0.05 -10.39
C GLY A 31 -4.06 1.02 -9.58
N LEU A 32 -5.36 0.81 -9.34
CA LEU A 32 -6.18 1.67 -8.48
C LEU A 32 -5.66 1.71 -7.04
N GLY A 33 -5.22 0.56 -6.50
CA GLY A 33 -4.58 0.49 -5.18
C GLY A 33 -3.35 1.39 -5.10
N LYS A 34 -2.47 1.35 -6.11
CA LYS A 34 -1.27 2.19 -6.16
C LYS A 34 -1.56 3.68 -6.32
N VAL A 35 -2.62 4.04 -7.03
CA VAL A 35 -3.06 5.45 -7.09
C VAL A 35 -3.61 5.92 -5.75
N ALA A 36 -4.40 5.09 -5.06
CA ALA A 36 -4.89 5.39 -3.72
C ALA A 36 -3.74 5.58 -2.71
N GLU A 37 -2.76 4.68 -2.72
CA GLU A 37 -1.54 4.77 -1.89
C GLU A 37 -0.75 6.06 -2.19
N SER A 38 -0.54 6.39 -3.47
CA SER A 38 0.13 7.63 -3.90
C SER A 38 -0.60 8.90 -3.46
N LEU A 39 -1.94 8.88 -3.49
CA LEU A 39 -2.75 9.99 -3.00
C LEU A 39 -2.66 10.13 -1.48
N ALA A 40 -2.73 9.01 -0.75
CA ALA A 40 -2.57 8.98 0.71
C ALA A 40 -1.21 9.56 1.14
N LYS A 41 -0.12 9.14 0.48
CA LYS A 41 1.23 9.70 0.70
C LYS A 41 1.23 11.22 0.53
N ARG A 42 0.68 11.73 -0.58
CA ARG A 42 0.63 13.17 -0.85
C ARG A 42 -0.19 13.96 0.17
N LEU A 43 -1.30 13.41 0.64
CA LEU A 43 -2.11 14.04 1.68
C LEU A 43 -1.36 14.12 3.01
N LEU A 44 -0.71 13.04 3.43
CA LEU A 44 0.10 13.01 4.66
C LEU A 44 1.30 13.96 4.58
N ILE A 45 2.00 14.00 3.43
CA ILE A 45 3.09 14.95 3.19
C ILE A 45 2.59 16.40 3.26
N ALA A 46 1.40 16.69 2.70
CA ALA A 46 0.80 18.02 2.79
C ALA A 46 0.48 18.43 4.25
N GLU A 47 0.19 17.46 5.11
CA GLU A 47 0.01 17.62 6.56
C GLU A 47 1.34 17.59 7.35
N ARG A 48 2.48 17.66 6.64
CA ARG A 48 3.85 17.69 7.17
C ARG A 48 4.31 16.41 7.86
N PHE A 49 3.79 15.25 7.45
CA PHE A 49 4.36 13.97 7.83
C PHE A 49 5.53 13.60 6.89
N ASP A 50 6.60 13.04 7.45
CA ASP A 50 7.52 12.16 6.72
C ASP A 50 6.83 10.80 6.55
N VAL A 51 6.75 10.28 5.33
CA VAL A 51 5.93 9.11 5.00
C VAL A 51 6.78 8.08 4.29
N LYS A 52 6.71 6.84 4.74
CA LYS A 52 7.42 5.70 4.18
C LYS A 52 6.47 4.53 3.92
N ASP A 53 6.80 3.72 2.92
CA ASP A 53 6.14 2.44 2.71
C ASP A 53 6.47 1.50 3.86
N PHE A 54 5.46 1.05 4.60
CA PHE A 54 5.74 0.25 5.79
C PHE A 54 6.20 -1.15 5.40
N SER A 55 5.34 -1.91 4.69
CA SER A 55 5.61 -3.30 4.31
C SER A 55 6.93 -3.46 3.56
N PHE A 56 7.20 -2.58 2.59
CA PHE A 56 8.42 -2.63 1.80
C PHE A 56 9.68 -2.48 2.65
N ASN A 57 9.65 -1.57 3.63
CA ASN A 57 10.82 -1.33 4.47
C ASN A 57 11.05 -2.48 5.44
N VAL A 58 10.01 -2.99 6.11
CA VAL A 58 10.20 -4.03 7.14
C VAL A 58 10.33 -5.46 6.58
N SER A 59 10.03 -5.69 5.29
CA SER A 59 9.99 -7.03 4.69
C SER A 59 11.29 -7.83 4.86
N SER A 60 12.45 -7.23 4.58
CA SER A 60 13.74 -7.92 4.70
C SER A 60 14.07 -8.30 6.14
N TYR A 61 13.78 -7.41 7.10
CA TYR A 61 13.95 -7.69 8.52
C TYR A 61 13.03 -8.85 8.97
N ILE A 62 11.74 -8.80 8.61
CA ILE A 62 10.79 -9.87 8.93
C ILE A 62 11.24 -11.21 8.33
N ALA A 63 11.69 -11.21 7.07
CA ALA A 63 12.21 -12.40 6.41
C ALA A 63 13.45 -12.95 7.14
N GLY A 64 14.44 -12.09 7.43
CA GLY A 64 15.65 -12.46 8.16
C GLY A 64 15.34 -13.11 9.52
N VAL A 65 14.47 -12.49 10.32
CA VAL A 65 14.09 -12.99 11.66
C VAL A 65 13.22 -14.26 11.58
N ARG A 66 12.45 -14.46 10.51
CA ARG A 66 11.64 -15.67 10.30
C ARG A 66 12.50 -16.88 9.93
N HIS A 67 13.47 -16.71 9.04
CA HIS A 67 14.26 -17.82 8.51
C HIS A 67 15.29 -18.39 9.50
N ALA A 68 15.58 -17.68 10.58
CA ALA A 68 16.44 -18.17 11.66
C ALA A 68 15.66 -18.36 12.96
N GLY A 69 14.99 -19.52 13.07
CA GLY A 69 14.19 -19.92 14.25
C GLY A 69 14.94 -19.85 15.59
N SER A 70 16.28 -19.83 15.57
CA SER A 70 17.20 -19.74 16.70
C SER A 70 18.05 -18.46 16.72
N MET A 71 17.67 -17.43 15.95
CA MET A 71 18.46 -16.19 15.87
C MET A 71 18.62 -15.54 17.25
N SER A 72 19.88 -15.32 17.65
CA SER A 72 20.24 -14.62 18.87
C SER A 72 19.69 -13.19 18.87
N GLN A 73 19.51 -12.63 20.07
CA GLN A 73 19.10 -11.23 20.21
C GLN A 73 20.08 -10.29 19.49
N SER A 74 21.39 -10.53 19.61
CA SER A 74 22.43 -9.72 18.96
C SER A 74 22.31 -9.69 17.43
N LYS A 75 21.93 -10.82 16.79
CA LYS A 75 21.77 -10.87 15.33
C LYS A 75 20.48 -10.18 14.87
N ARG A 76 19.44 -10.14 15.72
CA ARG A 76 18.22 -9.35 15.45
C ARG A 76 18.50 -7.85 15.57
N GLU A 77 19.30 -7.46 16.55
CA GLU A 77 19.75 -6.07 16.71
C GLU A 77 20.56 -5.64 15.48
N GLU A 78 21.50 -6.45 14.99
CA GLU A 78 22.24 -6.17 13.75
C GLU A 78 21.31 -5.96 12.54
N LEU A 79 20.36 -6.88 12.29
CA LEU A 79 19.40 -6.73 11.18
C LEU A 79 18.48 -5.51 11.35
N TRP A 80 18.22 -5.10 12.59
CA TRP A 80 17.45 -3.89 12.85
C TRP A 80 18.28 -2.65 12.54
N GLU A 81 19.54 -2.59 12.96
CA GLU A 81 20.44 -1.49 12.63
C GLU A 81 20.64 -1.35 11.11
N ASP A 82 20.81 -2.47 10.39
CA ASP A 82 20.85 -2.47 8.91
C ASP A 82 19.58 -1.83 8.31
N LEU A 83 18.42 -2.18 8.87
CA LEU A 83 17.13 -1.59 8.47
C LEU A 83 17.08 -0.08 8.78
N LEU A 84 17.59 0.35 9.95
CA LEU A 84 17.63 1.75 10.33
C LEU A 84 18.51 2.57 9.38
N GLU A 85 19.69 2.05 9.04
CA GLU A 85 20.62 2.68 8.13
C GLU A 85 20.01 2.83 6.73
N GLU A 86 19.36 1.78 6.22
CA GLU A 86 18.75 1.81 4.89
C GLU A 86 17.47 2.65 4.81
N ARG A 87 16.62 2.60 5.84
CA ARG A 87 15.20 3.04 5.74
C ARG A 87 14.87 4.28 6.55
N GLY A 88 15.77 4.70 7.42
CA GLY A 88 15.80 6.03 8.03
C GLY A 88 15.07 6.16 9.38
N PRO A 89 15.00 7.39 9.91
CA PRO A 89 14.77 7.68 11.32
C PRO A 89 13.35 7.39 11.84
N ILE A 90 12.37 7.14 10.96
CA ILE A 90 11.05 6.71 11.39
C ILE A 90 11.07 5.36 12.09
N PHE A 91 11.99 4.48 11.66
CA PHE A 91 12.17 3.16 12.25
C PHE A 91 13.03 3.23 13.53
N ALA A 92 13.78 4.30 13.77
CA ALA A 92 14.61 4.44 14.97
C ALA A 92 13.77 4.63 16.26
N ASP A 93 12.46 4.85 16.15
CA ASP A 93 11.58 4.94 17.31
C ASP A 93 11.34 3.55 17.93
N HIS A 94 11.62 3.41 19.22
CA HIS A 94 11.49 2.14 19.95
C HIS A 94 10.09 1.52 19.83
N ARG A 95 9.03 2.33 19.76
CA ARG A 95 7.65 1.85 19.60
C ARG A 95 7.46 1.10 18.29
N VAL A 96 8.14 1.54 17.22
CA VAL A 96 8.08 0.90 15.90
C VAL A 96 8.78 -0.44 15.94
N LYS A 97 9.95 -0.51 16.60
CA LYS A 97 10.67 -1.77 16.79
C LYS A 97 9.84 -2.80 17.55
N GLU A 98 9.33 -2.42 18.72
CA GLU A 98 8.51 -3.31 19.57
C GLU A 98 7.25 -3.78 18.85
N PHE A 99 6.61 -2.89 18.09
CA PHE A 99 5.49 -3.25 17.22
C PHE A 99 5.86 -4.29 16.16
N VAL A 100 6.97 -4.10 15.43
CA VAL A 100 7.43 -5.04 14.40
C VAL A 100 7.80 -6.39 15.02
N ASP A 101 8.48 -6.39 16.17
CA ASP A 101 8.86 -7.62 16.88
C ASP A 101 7.61 -8.40 17.35
N ASP A 102 6.59 -7.72 17.90
CA ASP A 102 5.30 -8.33 18.27
C ASP A 102 4.56 -8.90 17.04
N LEU A 103 4.61 -8.19 15.91
CA LEU A 103 3.99 -8.63 14.65
C LEU A 103 4.67 -9.92 14.13
N ILE A 104 5.99 -10.02 14.24
CA ILE A 104 6.76 -11.22 13.88
C ILE A 104 6.40 -12.38 14.82
N GLN A 105 6.36 -12.15 16.13
CA GLN A 105 6.03 -13.19 17.11
C GLN A 105 4.63 -13.75 16.89
N TYR A 106 3.65 -12.87 16.63
CA TYR A 106 2.29 -13.29 16.31
C TYR A 106 2.24 -14.22 15.09
N LYS A 107 3.01 -13.92 14.04
CA LYS A 107 3.09 -14.76 12.83
C LYS A 107 3.72 -16.12 13.11
N LYS A 108 4.74 -16.21 13.97
CA LYS A 108 5.34 -17.49 14.40
C LYS A 108 4.31 -18.39 15.10
N ILE A 109 3.47 -17.82 15.97
CA ILE A 109 2.44 -18.57 16.73
C ILE A 109 1.34 -19.11 15.81
N LYS A 110 0.98 -18.39 14.74
CA LYS A 110 -0.10 -18.79 13.83
C LYS A 110 0.27 -19.91 12.86
N GLY A 111 1.55 -20.26 12.71
CA GLY A 111 1.99 -21.33 11.81
C GLY A 111 1.70 -21.08 10.33
N ASP A 112 1.25 -19.88 9.96
CA ASP A 112 0.85 -19.55 8.62
C ASP A 112 2.10 -19.40 7.74
N GLY A 113 2.33 -20.40 6.89
CA GLY A 113 3.25 -20.36 5.74
C GLY A 113 2.91 -19.29 4.70
N VAL A 114 1.94 -18.42 4.99
CA VAL A 114 1.38 -17.43 4.07
C VAL A 114 2.34 -16.25 3.95
N ASP A 115 2.52 -15.85 2.69
CA ASP A 115 3.17 -14.63 2.24
C ASP A 115 2.64 -13.41 3.02
N LEU A 116 3.50 -12.43 3.29
CA LEU A 116 3.15 -11.21 4.04
C LEU A 116 2.25 -10.27 3.21
N GLY A 117 1.64 -10.77 2.12
CA GLY A 117 0.70 -10.07 1.28
C GLY A 117 -0.45 -9.49 2.11
N GLY A 118 -0.49 -8.17 2.23
CA GLY A 118 -1.51 -7.44 2.97
C GLY A 118 -1.05 -6.77 4.26
N GLU A 119 0.26 -6.57 4.44
CA GLU A 119 0.79 -5.66 5.47
C GLU A 119 0.29 -4.22 5.28
N ILE A 120 0.44 -3.44 6.35
CA ILE A 120 -0.03 -2.06 6.39
C ILE A 120 0.69 -1.23 5.34
N ASP A 121 -0.03 -0.42 4.58
CA ASP A 121 0.54 0.31 3.45
C ASP A 121 1.66 1.29 3.86
N LEU A 122 1.40 2.18 4.82
CA LEU A 122 2.31 3.29 5.13
C LEU A 122 2.59 3.44 6.62
N ILE A 123 3.75 4.00 6.92
CA ILE A 123 4.09 4.56 8.23
C ILE A 123 4.49 6.03 8.04
N ALA A 124 4.02 6.89 8.93
CA ALA A 124 4.20 8.33 8.84
C ALA A 124 4.60 8.94 10.18
N ARG A 125 5.50 9.92 10.18
CA ARG A 125 6.00 10.59 11.39
C ARG A 125 5.92 12.11 11.29
N ARG A 126 5.54 12.76 12.39
CA ARG A 126 5.57 14.22 12.55
C ARG A 126 5.92 14.57 14.00
N GLY A 127 7.17 14.98 14.24
CA GLY A 127 7.70 15.11 15.61
C GLY A 127 7.65 13.77 16.34
N GLU A 128 7.01 13.74 17.51
CA GLU A 128 6.79 12.53 18.31
C GLU A 128 5.59 11.69 17.87
N GLU A 129 4.76 12.22 16.96
CA GLU A 129 3.60 11.52 16.43
C GLU A 129 4.01 10.50 15.37
N ILE A 130 3.70 9.23 15.59
CA ILE A 130 3.82 8.15 14.62
C ILE A 130 2.43 7.64 14.27
N LEU A 131 2.20 7.47 12.97
CA LEU A 131 0.95 7.04 12.39
C LEU A 131 1.19 5.84 11.48
N LEU A 132 0.50 4.75 11.78
CA LEU A 132 0.40 3.59 10.91
C LEU A 132 -0.87 3.71 10.05
N VAL A 133 -0.73 3.70 8.73
CA VAL A 133 -1.81 4.06 7.79
C VAL A 133 -2.09 2.91 6.84
N GLU A 134 -3.33 2.43 6.90
CA GLU A 134 -3.86 1.48 5.92
C GLU A 134 -4.76 2.20 4.92
N VAL A 135 -4.53 1.99 3.64
CA VAL A 135 -5.27 2.59 2.53
C VAL A 135 -6.26 1.58 1.98
N LYS A 136 -7.55 1.89 2.09
CA LYS A 136 -8.62 1.06 1.53
C LYS A 136 -9.38 1.79 0.45
N SER A 137 -9.87 1.05 -0.54
CA SER A 137 -10.97 1.56 -1.35
C SER A 137 -12.22 1.71 -0.47
N ALA A 138 -13.11 2.63 -0.83
CA ALA A 138 -14.29 3.00 -0.02
C ALA A 138 -15.05 1.78 0.55
N ASN A 139 -15.26 0.75 -0.28
CA ASN A 139 -16.04 -0.44 0.08
C ASN A 139 -15.18 -1.66 0.46
N SER A 140 -13.85 -1.53 0.48
CA SER A 140 -12.97 -2.64 0.87
C SER A 140 -12.92 -2.80 2.38
N ARG A 141 -12.87 -4.06 2.83
CA ARG A 141 -12.75 -4.41 4.24
C ARG A 141 -11.28 -4.62 4.59
N LEU A 142 -10.94 -4.38 5.85
CA LEU A 142 -9.66 -4.84 6.39
C LEU A 142 -9.68 -6.36 6.44
N ILE A 143 -8.54 -6.97 6.08
CA ILE A 143 -8.34 -8.40 6.35
C ILE A 143 -7.90 -8.59 7.82
N PRO A 144 -8.10 -9.78 8.41
CA PRO A 144 -7.78 -10.02 9.83
C PRO A 144 -6.35 -9.61 10.23
N MET A 145 -5.36 -9.84 9.36
CA MET A 145 -3.97 -9.47 9.63
C MET A 145 -3.76 -7.95 9.76
N GLN A 146 -4.48 -7.16 8.95
CA GLN A 146 -4.42 -5.70 9.02
C GLN A 146 -5.08 -5.18 10.29
N ILE A 147 -6.24 -5.73 10.64
CA ILE A 147 -6.91 -5.41 11.92
C ILE A 147 -5.93 -5.65 13.07
N ARG A 148 -5.27 -6.80 13.08
CA ARG A 148 -4.32 -7.15 14.13
C ARG A 148 -3.09 -6.26 14.16
N ALA A 149 -2.51 -5.93 13.01
CA ALA A 149 -1.38 -5.00 12.94
C ALA A 149 -1.75 -3.62 13.50
N LEU A 150 -2.96 -3.12 13.20
CA LEU A 150 -3.46 -1.87 13.77
C LEU A 150 -3.69 -1.96 15.29
N GLU A 151 -4.19 -3.09 15.80
CA GLU A 151 -4.32 -3.33 17.24
C GLU A 151 -2.96 -3.34 17.97
N LEU A 152 -1.97 -4.06 17.41
CA LEU A 152 -0.62 -4.11 17.96
C LEU A 152 0.05 -2.74 17.93
N ALA A 153 -0.12 -1.97 16.85
CA ALA A 153 0.40 -0.61 16.77
C ALA A 153 -0.16 0.27 17.89
N ARG A 154 -1.47 0.20 18.17
CA ARG A 154 -2.09 0.96 19.27
C ARG A 154 -1.57 0.54 20.64
N LYS A 155 -1.30 -0.75 20.85
CA LYS A 155 -0.68 -1.26 22.09
C LYS A 155 0.66 -0.59 22.37
N HIS A 156 1.42 -0.29 21.32
CA HIS A 156 2.73 0.37 21.39
C HIS A 156 2.67 1.90 21.28
N GLY A 157 1.49 2.50 21.45
CA GLY A 157 1.34 3.96 21.41
C GLY A 157 1.52 4.58 20.01
N ILE A 158 1.45 3.77 18.95
CA ILE A 158 1.42 4.24 17.56
C ILE A 158 -0.03 4.52 17.17
N LYS A 159 -0.29 5.73 16.67
CA LYS A 159 -1.64 6.07 16.19
C LYS A 159 -1.93 5.28 14.91
N THR A 160 -3.20 4.99 14.67
CA THR A 160 -3.63 4.27 13.46
C THR A 160 -4.63 5.07 12.66
N LEU A 161 -4.50 5.07 11.33
CA LEU A 161 -5.46 5.67 10.41
C LEU A 161 -5.84 4.66 9.33
N ILE A 162 -7.14 4.58 9.03
CA ILE A 162 -7.64 3.87 7.85
C ILE A 162 -8.11 4.92 6.85
N LEU A 163 -7.33 5.14 5.79
CA LEU A 163 -7.65 6.12 4.76
C LEU A 163 -8.49 5.45 3.66
N ARG A 164 -9.77 5.81 3.60
CA ARG A 164 -10.69 5.29 2.58
C ARG A 164 -10.70 6.18 1.35
N VAL A 165 -10.15 5.70 0.24
CA VAL A 165 -10.13 6.40 -1.05
C VAL A 165 -11.31 5.94 -1.90
N ARG A 166 -12.05 6.91 -2.44
CA ARG A 166 -13.03 6.70 -3.51
C ARG A 166 -12.43 7.22 -4.80
N LEU A 167 -12.10 6.32 -5.71
CA LEU A 167 -11.64 6.68 -7.06
C LEU A 167 -12.83 6.67 -8.01
N HIS A 168 -12.98 7.73 -8.79
CA HIS A 168 -13.95 7.79 -9.87
C HIS A 168 -13.23 7.47 -11.17
N VAL A 169 -13.35 6.21 -11.61
CA VAL A 169 -12.81 5.76 -12.90
C VAL A 169 -13.84 6.06 -13.98
N ARG A 170 -13.44 6.78 -15.02
CA ARG A 170 -14.24 6.93 -16.24
C ARG A 170 -13.69 5.98 -17.28
N PHE A 171 -14.59 5.34 -18.02
CA PHE A 171 -14.19 4.52 -19.15
C PHE A 171 -14.52 5.30 -20.42
N ASP A 172 -13.50 5.79 -21.09
CA ASP A 172 -13.65 6.44 -22.38
C ASP A 172 -13.70 5.34 -23.45
N HIS A 173 -14.79 5.27 -24.21
CA HIS A 173 -14.88 4.38 -25.36
C HIS A 173 -14.06 5.00 -26.49
N GLY A 174 -12.78 4.67 -26.57
CA GLY A 174 -11.95 5.03 -27.72
C GLY A 174 -12.15 3.99 -28.83
N GLU A 175 -12.52 4.43 -30.03
CA GLU A 175 -12.55 3.58 -31.22
C GLU A 175 -11.15 3.02 -31.47
N LEU A 176 -11.01 1.69 -31.50
CA LEU A 176 -9.79 1.02 -31.93
C LEU A 176 -9.97 0.60 -33.38
N TYR A 177 -9.11 1.14 -34.25
CA TYR A 177 -8.98 0.73 -35.63
C TYR A 177 -7.93 -0.38 -35.72
N GLU A 178 -8.29 -1.52 -36.31
CA GLU A 178 -7.32 -2.52 -36.74
C GLU A 178 -6.89 -2.16 -38.16
N VAL A 179 -5.61 -1.83 -38.34
CA VAL A 179 -5.05 -1.57 -39.68
C VAL A 179 -4.45 -2.88 -40.18
N ASN A 180 -5.22 -3.63 -40.96
CA ASN A 180 -4.65 -4.69 -41.78
C ASN A 180 -4.01 -4.05 -43.02
N SER A 181 -2.85 -4.56 -43.44
CA SER A 181 -1.99 -4.01 -44.50
C SER A 181 -2.63 -3.90 -45.89
N ASN A 182 -3.90 -4.30 -46.05
CA ASN A 182 -4.70 -4.11 -47.25
C ASN A 182 -6.05 -3.45 -46.91
N HIS A 183 -6.03 -2.13 -46.68
CA HIS A 183 -7.10 -1.16 -46.96
C HIS A 183 -8.54 -1.40 -46.45
N ASP A 184 -8.77 -2.27 -45.47
CA ASP A 184 -10.05 -2.36 -44.76
C ASP A 184 -9.88 -1.89 -43.31
N VAL A 185 -10.26 -0.64 -43.03
CA VAL A 185 -10.41 -0.14 -41.66
C VAL A 185 -11.74 -0.65 -41.13
N ARG A 186 -11.70 -1.71 -40.32
CA ARG A 186 -12.89 -2.16 -39.57
C ARG A 186 -12.84 -1.60 -38.16
N VAL A 187 -13.95 -0.99 -37.74
CA VAL A 187 -14.18 -0.60 -36.34
C VAL A 187 -14.39 -1.88 -35.54
N VAL A 188 -13.37 -2.30 -34.79
CA VAL A 188 -13.47 -3.45 -33.88
C VAL A 188 -13.97 -2.94 -32.54
N ASN A 189 -15.25 -2.57 -32.50
CA ASN A 189 -15.89 -2.13 -31.27
C ASN A 189 -15.98 -3.31 -30.31
N ASN A 190 -15.18 -3.32 -29.23
CA ASN A 190 -15.43 -4.09 -27.99
C ASN A 190 -14.44 -3.81 -26.83
N LEU A 191 -13.55 -2.82 -26.90
CA LEU A 191 -12.55 -2.60 -25.85
C LEU A 191 -12.81 -1.30 -25.08
N LEU A 192 -13.10 -1.42 -23.78
CA LEU A 192 -13.24 -0.29 -22.86
C LEU A 192 -11.85 0.19 -22.41
N HIS A 193 -11.58 1.48 -22.52
CA HIS A 193 -10.38 2.09 -21.95
C HIS A 193 -10.71 2.81 -20.65
N GLY A 194 -9.98 2.51 -19.58
CA GLY A 194 -10.14 3.21 -18.30
C GLY A 194 -9.19 4.40 -18.20
N THR A 195 -9.71 5.56 -17.78
CA THR A 195 -8.94 6.74 -17.39
C THR A 195 -9.19 7.08 -15.91
N LEU A 196 -8.10 7.37 -15.19
CA LEU A 196 -8.13 7.77 -13.78
C LEU A 196 -8.19 9.31 -13.67
N GLY A 197 -9.19 9.83 -12.98
CA GLY A 197 -9.45 11.28 -12.80
C GLY A 197 -9.42 11.74 -11.36
#